data_AF-A0A6L9IP16-F1
#
_entry.id   AF-A0A6L9IP16-F1
#
_cell.length_a   1.000
_cell.length_b   1.000
_cell.length_c   1.000
_cell.angle_alpha   90.00
_cell.angle_beta   90.00
_cell.angle_gamma   90.00
#
_symmetry.space_group_name_H-M   'P 1'
#
loop_
_entity.id
_entity.type
_entity.pdbx_description
1 polymer ?
#
loop_
_entity_poly.entity_id
_entity_poly.type
_entity_poly.pdbx_seq_one_letter_code
_entity_poly.pdbx_strand_id
1 'polypeptide(L)' 'TVARLKTAKHTPEVEAFLTQHADLRLPPVQVTAFHLVASALSPQGPTYTNRADYPLTHPPESID' A
#
# COMPACT_ATOMS: atom_id res chain seq x y z
N THR A 1 2.35 1.41 1.92
CA THR A 1 3.19 1.82 3.07
C THR A 1 2.83 0.98 4.27
N VAL A 2 3.79 0.25 4.86
CA VAL A 2 3.53 -0.63 6.01
C VAL A 2 3.60 0.13 7.34
N ALA A 3 4.59 1.00 7.49
CA ALA A 3 4.75 1.85 8.66
C ALA A 3 5.49 3.15 8.28
N ARG A 4 5.44 4.13 9.18
CA ARG A 4 6.26 5.36 9.09
C ARG A 4 7.04 5.49 10.40
N LEU A 5 8.37 5.55 10.30
CA LEU A 5 9.20 5.83 11.47
C LEU A 5 9.07 7.30 11.86
N LYS A 6 8.86 7.55 13.15
CA LYS A 6 8.76 8.91 13.70
C LYS A 6 10.13 9.48 14.10
N THR A 7 11.15 8.63 14.22
CA THR A 7 12.52 9.00 14.60
C THR A 7 13.43 8.95 13.38
N ALA A 8 14.38 9.88 13.31
CA ALA A 8 15.32 9.98 12.18
C ALA A 8 16.38 8.85 12.18
N LYS A 9 16.65 8.24 13.34
CA LYS A 9 17.62 7.16 13.47
C LYS A 9 16.89 5.83 13.67
N HIS A 10 17.26 4.83 12.88
CA HIS A 10 16.82 3.46 13.08
C HIS A 10 17.50 2.91 14.34
N THR A 11 16.74 2.18 15.16
CA THR A 11 17.35 1.41 16.24
C THR A 11 17.92 0.12 15.66
N PRO A 12 18.94 -0.49 16.30
CA PRO A 12 19.52 -1.75 15.83
C PRO A 12 18.49 -2.87 15.62
N GLU A 13 17.42 -2.90 16.43
CA GLU A 13 16.34 -3.87 16.31
C GLU A 13 15.53 -3.69 15.04
N VAL A 14 15.27 -2.45 14.62
CA VAL A 14 14.58 -2.15 13.36
C VAL A 14 15.46 -2.56 12.17
N GLU A 15 16.76 -2.28 12.25
CA GLU A 15 17.70 -2.66 11.20
C GLU A 15 17.80 -4.18 11.05
N ALA A 16 17.89 -4.91 12.16
CA ALA A 16 17.86 -6.37 12.18
C ALA A 16 16.55 -6.91 11.59
N PHE A 17 15.40 -6.35 11.97
CA PHE A 17 14.10 -6.73 11.44
C PHE A 17 14.01 -6.51 9.92
N LEU A 18 14.43 -5.34 9.42
CA LEU A 18 14.40 -5.04 7.99
C LEU A 18 15.35 -5.96 7.20
N THR A 19 16.53 -6.26 7.76
CA THR A 19 17.50 -7.18 7.15
C THR A 19 16.95 -8.59 7.06
N GLN A 20 16.32 -9.10 8.13
CA GLN A 20 15.70 -10.43 8.15
C GLN A 20 14.60 -10.59 7.08
N HIS A 21 13.94 -9.51 6.68
CA HIS A 21 12.83 -9.52 5.73
C HIS A 21 13.19 -8.88 4.37
N ALA A 22 14.47 -8.68 4.08
CA ALA A 22 14.92 -8.03 2.83
C ALA A 22 14.47 -8.78 1.56
N ASP A 23 14.34 -10.09 1.66
CA ASP A 23 13.90 -10.96 0.56
C ASP A 23 12.39 -11.26 0.58
N LEU A 24 11.60 -10.48 1.31
CA LEU A 24 10.15 -10.59 1.23
C LEU A 24 9.70 -10.37 -0.22
N ARG A 25 9.01 -11.38 -0.76
CA ARG A 25 8.35 -11.34 -2.06
C ARG A 25 6.87 -11.61 -1.85
N LEU A 26 6.04 -10.61 -2.14
CA LEU A 26 4.60 -10.79 -2.17
C LEU A 26 4.20 -11.27 -3.56
N PRO A 27 3.13 -12.09 -3.68
CA PRO A 27 2.60 -12.45 -4.98
C PRO A 27 2.19 -11.18 -5.75
N PRO A 28 2.27 -11.20 -7.09
CA PRO A 28 1.78 -10.09 -7.90
C PRO A 28 0.28 -9.88 -7.65
N VAL A 29 -0.14 -8.62 -7.61
CA VAL A 29 -1.54 -8.23 -7.50
C VAL A 29 -1.98 -7.64 -8.84
N GLN A 30 -3.06 -8.19 -9.40
CA GLN A 30 -3.67 -7.63 -10.61
C GLN A 30 -4.38 -6.31 -10.28
N VAL A 31 -4.06 -5.26 -11.03
CA VAL A 31 -4.76 -3.98 -10.92
C VAL A 31 -6.07 -4.07 -11.69
N THR A 32 -7.20 -4.01 -10.98
CA THR A 32 -8.55 -4.15 -11.57
C THR A 32 -9.30 -2.82 -11.66
N ALA A 33 -8.91 -1.81 -10.89
CA ALA A 33 -9.56 -0.50 -10.85
C ALA A 33 -8.61 0.57 -10.27
N PHE A 34 -8.92 1.83 -10.57
CA PHE A 34 -8.44 2.98 -9.81
C PHE A 34 -9.55 3.48 -8.90
N HIS A 35 -9.19 3.90 -7.68
CA HIS A 35 -10.12 4.39 -6.68
C HIS A 35 -9.78 5.83 -6.29
N LEU A 36 -10.76 6.72 -6.32
CA LEU A 36 -10.61 8.06 -5.73
C LEU A 36 -10.97 7.97 -4.24
N VAL A 37 -9.96 8.03 -3.38
CA VAL A 37 -10.15 7.91 -1.92
C VAL A 37 -9.95 9.27 -1.24
N ALA A 38 -10.95 9.71 -0.49
CA ALA A 38 -10.82 10.83 0.42
C ALA A 38 -10.30 10.35 1.78
N SER A 39 -9.34 11.08 2.35
CA SER A 39 -8.80 10.84 3.69
C SER A 39 -9.16 12.02 4.58
N ALA A 40 -9.77 11.76 5.74
CA ALA A 40 -10.03 12.76 6.76
C ALA A 40 -9.46 12.31 8.10
N LEU A 41 -8.89 13.25 8.86
CA LEU A 41 -8.40 12.98 10.22
C LEU A 41 -9.35 13.62 11.22
N SER A 42 -9.89 12.83 12.14
CA SER A 42 -10.68 13.32 13.28
C SER A 42 -10.00 12.99 14.61
N PRO A 43 -10.48 13.55 15.74
CA PRO A 43 -9.99 13.16 17.06
C PRO A 43 -10.14 11.66 17.38
N GLN A 44 -11.07 10.95 16.71
CA GLN A 44 -11.28 9.51 16.86
C GLN A 44 -10.33 8.67 15.98
N GLY A 45 -9.65 9.29 15.03
CA GLY A 45 -8.69 8.63 14.14
C GLY A 45 -8.86 8.99 12.66
N PRO A 46 -8.08 8.36 11.77
CA PRO A 46 -8.22 8.55 10.33
C PRO A 46 -9.45 7.81 9.80
N THR A 47 -10.17 8.44 8.89
CA THR A 47 -11.23 7.82 8.09
C THR A 47 -10.89 7.93 6.61
N TYR A 48 -11.14 6.84 5.88
CA TYR A 48 -10.94 6.77 4.44
C TYR A 48 -12.28 6.44 3.79
N THR A 49 -12.67 7.23 2.80
CA THR A 49 -13.94 7.06 2.11
C THR A 49 -13.69 6.98 0.62
N ASN A 50 -14.13 5.88 0.01
CA ASN A 50 -14.13 5.77 -1.44
C ASN A 50 -15.16 6.74 -2.02
N ARG A 51 -14.74 7.59 -2.96
CA ARG A 51 -15.56 8.62 -3.61
C ARG A 51 -15.97 8.23 -5.02
N ALA A 52 -15.13 7.45 -5.72
CA ALA A 52 -15.40 6.98 -7.07
C ALA A 52 -14.53 5.78 -7.41
N ASP A 53 -15.09 4.88 -8.22
CA ASP A 53 -14.42 3.71 -8.77
C ASP A 53 -14.28 3.84 -10.29
N TYR A 54 -13.10 3.52 -10.81
CA TYR A 54 -12.80 3.51 -12.23
C TYR A 54 -12.29 2.11 -12.61
N PRO A 55 -13.20 1.17 -12.93
CA PRO A 55 -12.80 -0.18 -13.28
C PRO A 55 -12.01 -0.20 -14.59
N LEU A 56 -10.96 -1.01 -14.63
CA LEU A 56 -10.20 -1.29 -15.85
C LEU A 56 -10.89 -2.44 -16.57
N THR A 57 -11.94 -2.13 -17.32
CA THR A 57 -12.57 -3.11 -18.22
C THR A 57 -11.73 -3.27 -19.47
N HIS A 58 -10.72 -4.14 -19.41
CA HIS A 58 -10.25 -4.89 -20.58
C HIS A 58 -9.75 -6.27 -20.09
N PRO A 59 -10.21 -7.40 -20.70
CA PRO A 59 -9.49 -8.66 -20.57
C PRO A 59 -8.08 -8.47 -21.14
N PRO A 60 -7.06 -9.20 -20.66
CA PRO A 60 -5.74 -9.14 -21.27
C PRO A 60 -5.88 -9.47 -22.75
N GLU A 61 -5.51 -8.55 -23.64
CA GLU A 61 -5.24 -8.90 -25.03
C GLU A 61 -4.13 -9.96 -25.00
N SER A 62 -4.43 -11.14 -25.53
CA SER A 62 -3.45 -12.19 -25.75
C SER A 62 -2.36 -11.63 -26.65
N ILE A 63 -1.13 -11.56 -26.14
CA ILE A 63 0.05 -11.36 -26.97
C ILE A 63 0.35 -12.75 -27.55
N ASP A 64 -0.11 -13.00 -28.78
CA ASP A 64 0.29 -14.14 -29.60
C ASP A 64 1.79 -14.04 -29.99
#